data_AF-A0A970FJH6-F1
#
_entry.id   AF-A0A970FJH6-F1
#
_cell.length_a   1.000
_cell.length_b   1.000
_cell.length_c   1.000
_cell.angle_alpha   90.00
_cell.angle_beta   90.00
_cell.angle_gamma   90.00
#
_symmetry.space_group_name_H-M   'P 1'
#
loop_
_entity.id
_entity.type
_entity.pdbx_description
1 polymer ?
#
loop_
_entity_poly.entity_id
_entity_poly.type
_entity_poly.pdbx_seq_one_letter_code
_entity_poly.pdbx_strand_id
1 'polypeptide(L)' 'MKYIVNLNGKNYEVEVERGKATLLRTTEAPVPAPPPAA' A
#
# COMPACT_ATOMS: atom_id res chain seq x y z
N MET A 1 8.37 12.84 -3.50
CA MET A 1 7.60 11.95 -4.43
C MET A 1 6.73 11.03 -3.61
N LYS A 2 5.47 10.81 -4.01
CA LYS A 2 4.54 9.92 -3.30
C LYS A 2 4.55 8.54 -3.93
N TYR A 3 4.54 7.50 -3.11
CA TYR A 3 4.51 6.11 -3.52
C TYR A 3 3.45 5.35 -2.73
N ILE A 4 2.81 4.37 -3.38
CA ILE A 4 1.92 3.42 -2.72
C ILE A 4 2.70 2.11 -2.62
N VAL A 5 3.03 1.69 -1.41
CA VAL A 5 3.65 0.39 -1.16
C VAL A 5 2.62 -0.55 -0.58
N ASN A 6 2.48 -1.73 -1.17
CA ASN A 6 1.70 -2.79 -0.59
C ASN A 6 2.60 -3.55 0.39
N LEU A 7 2.23 -3.57 1.66
CA LEU A 7 2.95 -4.31 2.69
C LEU A 7 1.92 -5.05 3.55
N ASN A 8 2.13 -6.35 3.77
CA ASN A 8 1.26 -7.14 4.65
C ASN A 8 -0.26 -7.04 4.34
N GLY A 9 -0.62 -6.95 3.05
CA GLY A 9 -2.03 -6.81 2.64
C GLY A 9 -2.65 -5.44 2.96
N LYS A 10 -1.83 -4.42 3.20
CA LYS A 10 -2.25 -3.03 3.36
C LYS A 10 -1.51 -2.12 2.39
N ASN A 11 -2.20 -1.10 1.91
CA ASN A 11 -1.62 -0.07 1.06
C ASN A 11 -1.16 1.08 1.93
N TYR A 12 0.12 1.43 1.82
CA TYR A 12 0.72 2.53 2.54
C TYR A 12 1.13 3.59 1.53
N GLU A 13 0.53 4.77 1.67
CA GLU A 13 0.94 5.97 0.97
C GLU A 13 2.13 6.57 1.73
N VAL A 14 3.30 6.57 1.10
CA VAL A 14 4.54 7.13 1.65
C VAL A 14 5.02 8.28 0.79
N GLU A 15 5.46 9.36 1.43
CA GLU A 15 6.16 10.46 0.78
C GLU A 15 7.65 10.31 1.01
N VAL A 16 8.40 10.28 -0.08
CA VAL A 16 9.86 10.21 -0.05
C VAL A 16 10.42 11.58 -0.38
N GLU A 17 11.16 12.14 0.57
CA GLU A 17 11.96 13.35 0.41
C GLU A 17 13.39 13.11 0.90
N ARG A 18 14.37 13.37 0.04
CA ARG A 18 15.80 13.31 0.37
C ARG A 18 16.24 11.98 1.04
N GLY A 19 15.63 10.87 0.62
CA GLY A 19 15.92 9.53 1.16
C GLY A 19 15.21 9.20 2.48
N LYS A 20 14.34 10.08 2.99
CA LYS A 20 13.46 9.78 4.12
C LYS A 20 12.06 9.46 3.61
N ALA A 21 11.51 8.34 4.05
CA ALA A 21 10.13 7.95 3.76
C ALA A 21 9.24 8.28 4.97
N THR A 22 8.22 9.10 4.73
CA THR A 22 7.20 9.46 5.73
C THR A 22 5.90 8.80 5.36
N LEU A 23 5.29 8.08 6.31
CA LEU A 23 3.96 7.51 6.10
C LEU A 23 2.91 8.62 6.15
N LEU A 24 2.18 8.81 5.05
CA LEU A 24 1.10 9.77 4.96
C LEU A 24 -0.25 9.15 5.31
N ARG A 25 -0.50 7.95 4.76
CA ARG A 25 -1.78 7.27 4.91
C ARG A 25 -1.64 5.77 4.84
N THR A 26 -2.48 5.08 5.61
CA THR A 26 -2.65 3.63 5.51
C THR A 26 -4.08 3.37 5.08
N THR A 27 -4.25 2.57 4.04
CA THR A 27 -5.54 2.03 3.60
C THR A 27 -5.45 0.52 3.60
N GLU A 28 -6.55 -0.17 3.87
CA GLU A 28 -6.59 -1.61 3.65
C GLU A 28 -6.38 -1.89 2.17
N ALA A 29 -5.45 -2.79 1.85
CA ALA A 29 -5.30 -3.19 0.47
C ALA A 29 -6.53 -4.03 0.12
N PRO A 30 -7.08 -3.87 -1.09
CA PRO A 30 -8.15 -4.74 -1.54
C PRO A 30 -7.63 -6.18 -1.46
N VAL A 31 -8.28 -6.98 -0.61
CA VAL A 31 -8.01 -8.42 -0.53
C VAL A 31 -8.41 -8.98 -1.88
N PRO A 32 -7.51 -9.68 -2.61
CA PRO A 32 -7.87 -10.26 -3.88
C PRO A 32 -9.07 -11.19 -3.66
N ALA A 33 -10.14 -10.94 -4.42
CA ALA A 33 -11.34 -11.77 -4.34
C ALA A 33 -10.96 -13.22 -4.62
N PRO A 34 -11.52 -14.20 -3.88
CA PRO A 34 -11.22 -15.59 -4.09
C PRO A 34 -11.53 -15.96 -5.55
N PRO A 35 -10.70 -16.79 -6.21
CA PRO A 35 -10.96 -17.21 -7.57
C PRO A 35 -12.33 -17.92 -7.63
N PRO A 36 -13.08 -17.76 -8.73
CA PRO A 36 -14.38 -18.42 -8.87
C PRO A 36 -14.21 -19.93 -8.74
N ALA A 37 -15.02 -20.55 -7.87
CA ALA A 37 -15.06 -22.00 -7.74
C ALA A 37 -15.56 -22.61 -9.06
N ALA A 38 -14.80 -23.57 -9.59
CA ALA A 38 -15.13 -24.34 -10.78
C ALA A 38 -15.99 -25.56 -10.43
#